data_AF-A0A1S3G136-F1
#
_entry.id   AF-A0A1S3G136-F1
#
_cell.length_a   1.000
_cell.length_b   1.000
_cell.length_c   1.000
_cell.angle_alpha   90.00
_cell.angle_beta   90.00
_cell.angle_gamma   90.00
#
_symmetry.space_group_name_H-M   'P 1'
#
loop_
_entity.id
_entity.type
_entity.pdbx_description
1 polymer ?
#
loop_
_entity_poly.entity_id
_entity_poly.type
_entity_poly.pdbx_seq_one_letter_code
_entity_poly.pdbx_strand_id
1 'polypeptide(L)'
;MASALRIKEFTASERTIVVAGLPENLVSNQLLATFVKSHFQDIKNEGGDVEAVIYPTRTKGVAYVIFKEKEAAENVVRKKEQRLGRKAGYAQITVSHLSEKVFSSIKALLDLSIFQDQFVLERLVMDLEKENPTLCFSSLEPSGRIYVEGSLLALKKLHESLLTKALSLLERSRNFSKAGRKWNTQSPQKLPEKNANSVATLKTLIPVSVGNRETLVLDTDIYLYLKQKCELYENTLRRFCIHIQERVSGELTTIHLRDAQDGSKPGSAQRGRQLIQELTQNLLLELRKETFILEGKTKRERNDLTQACKLLCSKYPKVLVNVYSTRIDIIGSSSDTYLFKKEVVRQTGHVLYAMPKSDLKDTGI
;
A
#
# COMPACT_ATOMS: atom_id res chain seq x y z
N MET A 1 -23.14 5.44 -14.64
CA MET A 1 -23.44 4.40 -13.62
C MET A 1 -22.37 4.27 -12.50
N ALA A 2 -21.29 5.06 -12.51
CA ALA A 2 -20.25 5.02 -11.46
C ALA A 2 -20.68 5.58 -10.08
N SER A 3 -21.80 6.28 -10.01
CA SER A 3 -22.32 6.84 -8.75
C SER A 3 -22.91 5.75 -7.83
N ALA A 4 -23.57 4.73 -8.39
CA ALA A 4 -24.27 3.71 -7.61
C ALA A 4 -23.34 2.74 -6.86
N LEU A 5 -22.13 2.49 -7.39
CA LEU A 5 -21.14 1.60 -6.75
C LEU A 5 -20.40 2.31 -5.61
N ARG A 6 -20.04 3.59 -5.77
CA ARG A 6 -19.56 4.41 -4.64
C ARG A 6 -20.60 4.46 -3.52
N ILE A 7 -21.86 4.69 -3.84
CA ILE A 7 -22.95 4.71 -2.83
C ILE A 7 -23.02 3.36 -2.07
N LYS A 8 -22.75 2.22 -2.70
CA LYS A 8 -22.83 0.90 -2.05
C LYS A 8 -21.63 0.58 -1.13
N GLU A 9 -20.45 1.11 -1.43
CA GLU A 9 -19.24 0.91 -0.62
C GLU A 9 -19.17 1.91 0.55
N PHE A 10 -19.60 3.16 0.33
CA PHE A 10 -19.80 4.15 1.39
C PHE A 10 -20.91 3.75 2.37
N THR A 11 -22.00 3.13 1.90
CA THR A 11 -23.08 2.69 2.80
C THR A 11 -22.66 1.57 3.75
N ALA A 12 -21.69 0.72 3.40
CA ALA A 12 -21.15 -0.27 4.34
C ALA A 12 -20.24 0.38 5.39
N SER A 13 -19.40 1.35 5.01
CA SER A 13 -18.50 2.04 5.94
C SER A 13 -19.26 2.82 7.02
N GLU A 14 -20.33 3.52 6.66
CA GLU A 14 -21.14 4.30 7.62
C GLU A 14 -21.91 3.42 8.61
N ARG A 15 -22.18 2.17 8.25
CA ARG A 15 -22.84 1.17 9.09
C ARG A 15 -21.87 0.27 9.86
N THR A 16 -20.56 0.51 9.74
CA THR A 16 -19.54 -0.34 10.35
C THR A 16 -18.87 0.36 11.52
N ILE A 17 -18.75 -0.36 12.63
CA ILE A 17 -18.00 0.07 13.81
C ILE A 17 -16.77 -0.83 14.02
N VAL A 18 -15.75 -0.25 14.64
CA VAL A 18 -14.54 -0.94 15.11
C VAL A 18 -14.66 -1.13 16.61
N VAL A 19 -14.49 -2.37 17.05
CA VAL A 19 -14.55 -2.76 18.46
C VAL A 19 -13.18 -3.26 18.88
N ALA A 20 -12.54 -2.54 19.79
CA ALA A 20 -11.21 -2.84 20.32
C ALA A 20 -11.27 -3.21 21.81
N GLY A 21 -10.23 -3.88 22.31
CA GLY A 21 -10.13 -4.32 23.71
C GLY A 21 -10.83 -5.65 23.99
N LEU A 22 -11.01 -6.48 22.96
CA LEU A 22 -11.61 -7.81 23.13
C LEU A 22 -10.62 -8.76 23.83
N PRO A 23 -11.08 -9.59 24.78
CA PRO A 23 -10.23 -10.51 25.53
C PRO A 23 -9.59 -11.55 24.61
N GLU A 24 -8.27 -11.62 24.64
CA GLU A 24 -7.48 -12.57 23.86
C GLU A 24 -7.30 -13.88 24.64
N ASN A 25 -7.33 -15.02 23.94
CA ASN A 25 -7.03 -16.37 24.46
C ASN A 25 -7.95 -16.94 25.56
N LEU A 26 -9.01 -16.23 25.96
CA LEU A 26 -9.98 -16.71 26.96
C LEU A 26 -11.09 -17.60 26.37
N VAL A 27 -11.45 -17.39 25.09
CA VAL A 27 -12.51 -18.12 24.39
C VAL A 27 -12.15 -18.29 22.91
N SER A 28 -12.77 -19.28 22.23
CA SER A 28 -12.53 -19.48 20.79
C SER A 28 -12.99 -18.29 19.95
N ASN A 29 -12.34 -18.05 18.81
CA ASN A 29 -12.65 -16.90 17.95
C ASN A 29 -14.12 -16.86 17.50
N GLN A 30 -14.70 -18.04 17.25
CA GLN A 30 -16.10 -18.16 16.84
C GLN A 30 -17.06 -17.80 17.98
N LEU A 31 -16.73 -18.19 19.23
CA LEU A 31 -17.51 -17.81 20.40
C LEU A 31 -17.39 -16.31 20.67
N LEU A 32 -16.20 -15.72 20.52
CA LEU A 32 -16.00 -14.30 20.70
C LEU A 32 -16.77 -13.48 19.66
N ALA A 33 -16.75 -13.89 18.39
CA ALA A 33 -17.56 -13.28 17.34
C ALA A 33 -19.06 -13.36 17.66
N THR A 34 -19.51 -14.48 18.23
CA THR A 34 -20.90 -14.66 18.66
C THR A 34 -21.26 -13.75 19.84
N PHE A 35 -20.36 -13.59 20.82
CA PHE A 35 -20.57 -12.67 21.94
C PHE A 35 -20.60 -11.22 21.49
N VAL A 36 -19.68 -10.83 20.61
CA VAL A 36 -19.66 -9.50 19.99
C VAL A 36 -20.98 -9.26 19.25
N LYS A 37 -21.41 -10.21 18.42
CA LYS A 37 -22.69 -10.11 17.69
C LYS A 37 -23.87 -9.94 18.66
N SER A 38 -23.96 -10.80 19.67
CA SER A 38 -25.03 -10.73 20.67
C SER A 38 -25.02 -9.43 21.47
N HIS A 39 -23.84 -8.88 21.78
CA HIS A 39 -23.71 -7.63 22.52
C HIS A 39 -24.28 -6.46 21.73
N PHE A 40 -23.95 -6.37 20.44
CA PHE A 40 -24.39 -5.28 19.57
C PHE A 40 -25.79 -5.48 18.97
N GLN A 41 -26.41 -6.65 19.18
CA GLN A 41 -27.84 -6.86 18.91
C GLN A 41 -28.74 -6.54 20.11
N ASP A 42 -28.18 -6.39 21.30
CA ASP A 42 -28.95 -6.09 22.50
C ASP A 42 -29.34 -4.60 22.52
N ILE A 43 -30.65 -4.34 22.57
CA ILE A 43 -31.24 -3.00 22.65
C ILE A 43 -30.71 -2.22 23.86
N LYS A 44 -30.35 -2.92 24.95
CA LYS A 44 -29.75 -2.27 26.15
C LYS A 44 -28.40 -1.62 25.88
N ASN A 45 -27.70 -2.10 24.84
CA ASN A 45 -26.43 -1.53 24.40
C ASN A 45 -26.61 -0.50 23.28
N GLU A 46 -27.85 -0.05 23.04
CA GLU A 46 -28.23 0.85 21.93
C GLU A 46 -27.82 0.30 20.56
N GLY A 47 -27.68 -1.03 20.51
CA GLY A 47 -27.38 -1.79 19.31
C GLY A 47 -28.57 -1.90 18.38
N GLY A 48 -28.41 -2.71 17.35
CA GLY A 48 -29.44 -2.95 16.36
C GLY A 48 -29.16 -4.23 15.58
N ASP A 49 -29.87 -4.40 14.47
CA ASP A 49 -29.70 -5.59 13.63
C ASP A 49 -28.29 -5.66 13.04
N VAL A 50 -27.47 -6.57 13.58
CA VAL A 50 -26.12 -6.85 13.07
C VAL A 50 -26.19 -7.75 11.83
N GLU A 51 -25.70 -7.24 10.70
CA GLU A 51 -25.53 -7.96 9.44
C GLU A 51 -24.39 -8.97 9.55
N ALA A 52 -23.21 -8.53 10.00
CA ALA A 52 -22.03 -9.37 10.09
C ALA A 52 -21.05 -8.91 11.19
N VAL A 53 -20.28 -9.86 11.71
CA VAL A 53 -19.13 -9.60 12.58
C VAL A 53 -17.90 -10.24 11.96
N ILE A 54 -16.85 -9.44 11.76
CA ILE A 54 -15.57 -9.89 11.22
C ILE A 54 -14.60 -10.05 12.39
N TYR A 55 -14.33 -11.30 12.75
CA TYR A 55 -13.33 -11.68 13.75
C TYR A 55 -12.85 -13.13 13.47
N PRO A 56 -11.55 -13.45 13.60
CA PRO A 56 -10.46 -12.56 13.97
C PRO A 56 -10.10 -11.59 12.84
N THR A 57 -9.50 -10.46 13.19
CA THR A 57 -8.93 -9.51 12.21
C THR A 57 -7.40 -9.63 12.23
N ARG A 58 -6.70 -8.87 11.37
CA ARG A 58 -5.23 -8.82 11.38
C ARG A 58 -4.68 -8.23 12.69
N THR A 59 -5.46 -7.37 13.34
CA THR A 59 -5.12 -6.79 14.65
C THR A 59 -5.76 -7.65 15.73
N LYS A 60 -4.94 -8.20 16.63
CA LYS A 60 -5.46 -8.96 17.77
C LYS A 60 -6.32 -8.08 18.67
N GLY A 61 -7.35 -8.67 19.28
CA GLY A 61 -8.28 -7.96 20.15
C GLY A 61 -9.24 -6.98 19.44
N VAL A 62 -9.28 -6.95 18.10
CA VAL A 62 -10.12 -6.05 17.30
C VAL A 62 -11.11 -6.83 16.41
N ALA A 63 -12.37 -6.39 16.41
CA ALA A 63 -13.44 -6.89 15.54
C ALA A 63 -14.11 -5.75 14.77
N TYR A 64 -14.66 -6.06 13.60
CA TYR A 64 -15.56 -5.16 12.87
C TYR A 64 -17.00 -5.64 12.98
N VAL A 65 -17.92 -4.74 13.27
CA VAL A 65 -19.35 -5.04 13.35
C VAL A 65 -20.09 -4.20 12.32
N ILE A 66 -20.83 -4.87 11.45
CA ILE A 66 -21.57 -4.26 10.35
C ILE A 66 -23.06 -4.34 10.71
N PHE A 67 -23.71 -3.20 10.87
CA PHE A 67 -25.15 -3.12 11.13
C PHE A 67 -25.94 -3.05 9.83
N LYS A 68 -27.20 -3.48 9.84
CA LYS A 68 -28.12 -3.24 8.72
C LYS A 68 -28.47 -1.76 8.57
N GLU A 69 -28.54 -1.03 9.69
CA GLU A 69 -28.95 0.36 9.74
C GLU A 69 -27.81 1.26 10.24
N LYS A 70 -27.66 2.45 9.65
CA LYS A 70 -26.62 3.42 10.02
C LYS A 70 -26.84 3.99 11.43
N GLU A 71 -28.09 4.23 11.79
CA GLU A 71 -28.46 4.79 13.09
C GLU A 71 -27.97 3.90 14.25
N ALA A 72 -28.05 2.58 14.08
CA ALA A 72 -27.51 1.63 15.05
C ALA A 72 -25.99 1.81 15.26
N ALA A 73 -25.22 1.99 14.18
CA ALA A 73 -23.79 2.24 14.27
C ALA A 73 -23.48 3.56 15.00
N GLU A 74 -24.23 4.62 14.71
CA GLU A 74 -24.04 5.92 15.37
C GLU A 74 -24.41 5.92 16.85
N ASN A 75 -25.54 5.30 17.21
CA ASN A 75 -26.00 5.23 18.59
C ASN A 75 -24.98 4.49 19.47
N VAL A 76 -24.48 3.35 18.98
CA VAL A 76 -23.46 2.58 19.69
C VAL A 76 -22.16 3.39 19.86
N VAL A 77 -21.71 4.15 18.85
CA VAL A 77 -20.48 4.96 18.96
C VAL A 77 -20.65 6.15 19.92
N ARG A 78 -21.84 6.77 19.99
CA ARG A 78 -22.11 7.87 20.94
C ARG A 78 -21.96 7.44 22.40
N LYS A 79 -22.16 6.15 22.68
CA LYS A 79 -22.02 5.56 24.01
C LYS A 79 -20.54 5.29 24.32
N LYS A 80 -19.91 6.26 24.98
CA LYS A 80 -18.46 6.27 25.30
C LYS A 80 -17.95 5.11 26.16
N GLU A 81 -18.82 4.46 26.95
CA GLU A 81 -18.41 3.35 27.82
C GLU A 81 -19.31 2.14 27.62
N GLN A 82 -18.74 1.08 27.05
CA GLN A 82 -19.41 -0.21 26.89
C GLN A 82 -18.57 -1.30 27.54
N ARG A 83 -19.22 -2.13 28.35
CA ARG A 83 -18.61 -3.30 28.97
C ARG A 83 -19.16 -4.54 28.29
N LEU A 84 -18.28 -5.37 27.75
CA LEU A 84 -18.70 -6.66 27.21
C LEU A 84 -19.15 -7.53 28.40
N GLY A 85 -20.40 -8.00 28.36
CA GLY A 85 -21.11 -8.55 29.51
C GLY A 85 -20.44 -9.76 30.21
N ARG A 86 -21.03 -10.16 31.35
CA ARG A 86 -20.55 -11.13 32.38
C ARG A 86 -19.83 -12.41 31.91
N LYS A 87 -20.01 -12.85 30.66
CA LYS A 87 -19.49 -14.14 30.15
C LYS A 87 -18.10 -14.05 29.49
N ALA A 88 -17.55 -12.85 29.29
CA ALA A 88 -16.25 -12.63 28.64
C ALA A 88 -15.22 -11.87 29.53
N GLY A 89 -15.39 -11.87 30.85
CA GLY A 89 -14.37 -11.37 31.79
C GLY A 89 -14.31 -9.85 32.00
N TYR A 90 -15.43 -9.12 31.86
CA TYR A 90 -15.50 -7.66 32.11
C TYR A 90 -14.47 -6.84 31.31
N ALA A 91 -14.18 -7.21 30.07
CA ALA A 91 -13.32 -6.41 29.21
C ALA A 91 -14.02 -5.09 28.86
N GLN A 92 -13.35 -3.97 29.14
CA GLN A 92 -13.75 -2.65 28.68
C GLN A 92 -13.48 -2.58 27.18
N ILE A 93 -14.55 -2.45 26.40
CA ILE A 93 -14.44 -2.38 24.94
C ILE A 93 -14.53 -0.92 24.51
N THR A 94 -13.70 -0.56 23.53
CA THR A 94 -13.77 0.76 22.88
C THR A 94 -14.42 0.61 21.53
N VAL A 95 -15.44 1.43 21.28
CA VAL A 95 -16.18 1.43 20.02
C VAL A 95 -15.90 2.74 19.28
N SER A 96 -15.58 2.64 17.99
CA SER A 96 -15.34 3.81 17.14
C SER A 96 -15.89 3.58 15.73
N HIS A 97 -16.16 4.66 15.00
CA HIS A 97 -16.55 4.54 13.60
C HIS A 97 -15.42 3.92 12.77
N LEU A 98 -15.77 3.10 11.78
CA LEU A 98 -14.84 2.76 10.72
C LEU A 98 -14.51 4.03 9.94
N SER A 99 -13.33 4.60 10.21
CA SER A 99 -12.80 5.73 9.44
C SER A 99 -11.54 5.30 8.70
N GLU A 100 -11.26 5.95 7.56
CA GLU A 100 -10.00 5.77 6.82
C GLU A 100 -8.76 6.09 7.68
N LYS A 101 -8.92 6.75 8.83
CA LYS A 101 -7.85 7.01 9.80
C LYS A 101 -7.52 5.79 10.67
N VAL A 102 -8.33 4.72 10.63
CA VAL A 102 -8.15 3.48 11.40
C VAL A 102 -7.35 2.43 10.61
N PHE A 103 -6.85 2.75 9.42
CA PHE A 103 -5.98 1.84 8.68
C PHE A 103 -4.62 1.72 9.38
N SER A 104 -4.47 0.57 10.06
CA SER A 104 -3.25 -0.15 10.44
C SER A 104 -2.09 0.72 10.92
N SER A 105 -1.68 0.55 12.17
CA SER A 105 -0.32 0.92 12.56
C SER A 105 0.64 0.17 11.64
N ILE A 106 1.39 0.90 10.81
CA ILE A 106 2.39 0.36 9.91
C ILE A 106 3.75 0.72 10.50
N LYS A 107 4.67 -0.23 10.50
CA LYS A 107 6.06 0.00 10.84
C LYS A 107 6.86 0.22 9.56
N ALA A 108 7.48 1.38 9.45
CA ALA A 108 8.38 1.73 8.36
C ALA A 108 9.81 1.79 8.88
N LEU A 109 10.78 1.37 8.07
CA LEU A 109 12.20 1.58 8.32
C LEU A 109 12.62 2.87 7.62
N LEU A 110 13.16 3.81 8.37
CA LEU A 110 13.65 5.08 7.90
C LEU A 110 15.18 5.12 7.99
N ASP A 111 15.83 5.41 6.87
CA ASP A 111 17.28 5.59 6.80
C ASP A 111 17.59 7.10 6.72
N LEU A 112 18.17 7.62 7.80
CA LEU A 112 18.51 9.03 7.95
C LEU A 112 20.00 9.31 7.66
N SER A 113 20.76 8.32 7.18
CA SER A 113 22.20 8.47 6.92
C SER A 113 22.54 9.66 6.01
N ILE A 114 21.66 10.00 5.05
CA ILE A 114 21.81 11.16 4.16
C ILE A 114 21.88 12.52 4.90
N PHE A 115 21.38 12.59 6.13
CA PHE A 115 21.39 13.81 6.94
C PHE A 115 22.60 13.91 7.87
N GLN A 116 23.42 12.86 8.01
CA GLN A 116 24.55 12.80 8.95
C GLN A 116 25.58 13.91 8.75
N ASP A 117 25.80 14.32 7.49
CA ASP A 117 26.79 15.34 7.16
C ASP A 117 26.36 16.76 7.56
N GLN A 118 25.06 16.99 7.79
CA GLN A 118 24.51 18.33 8.08
C GLN A 118 23.80 18.44 9.42
N PHE A 119 23.33 17.33 9.99
CA PHE A 119 22.58 17.31 11.23
C PHE A 119 23.16 16.29 12.21
N VAL A 120 23.11 16.64 13.49
CA VAL A 120 23.18 15.66 14.57
C VAL A 120 21.87 14.86 14.50
N LEU A 121 21.96 13.60 14.10
CA LEU A 121 20.78 12.78 13.78
C LEU A 121 19.82 12.68 14.96
N GLU A 122 20.34 12.65 16.18
CA GLU A 122 19.55 12.62 17.42
C GLU A 122 18.65 13.86 17.53
N ARG A 123 19.16 15.05 17.17
CA ARG A 123 18.37 16.28 17.15
C ARG A 123 17.32 16.27 16.06
N LEU A 124 17.66 15.73 14.89
CA LEU A 124 16.72 15.58 13.78
C LEU A 124 15.56 14.65 14.19
N VAL A 125 15.84 13.52 14.84
CA VAL A 125 14.80 12.61 15.34
C VAL A 125 13.91 13.31 16.36
N MET A 126 14.49 14.05 17.32
CA MET A 126 13.70 14.84 18.28
C MET A 126 12.80 15.87 17.61
N ASP A 127 13.28 16.55 16.56
CA ASP A 127 12.47 17.51 15.81
C ASP A 127 11.33 16.81 15.04
N LEU A 128 11.61 15.65 14.44
CA LEU A 128 10.59 14.85 13.73
C LEU A 128 9.52 14.30 14.67
N GLU A 129 9.91 13.85 15.87
CA GLU A 129 9.01 13.45 16.95
C GLU A 129 8.09 14.60 17.35
N LYS A 130 8.65 15.80 17.53
CA LYS A 130 7.90 17.00 17.88
C LYS A 130 6.95 17.45 16.77
N GLU A 131 7.37 17.38 15.51
CA GLU A 131 6.54 17.71 14.35
C GLU A 131 5.43 16.66 14.11
N ASN A 132 5.62 15.42 14.55
CA ASN A 132 4.72 14.30 14.28
C ASN A 132 4.36 13.52 15.56
N PRO A 133 3.59 14.11 16.49
CA PRO A 133 3.29 13.50 17.80
C PRO A 133 2.41 12.23 17.73
N THR A 134 1.91 11.90 16.53
CA THR A 134 1.09 10.70 16.28
C THR A 134 1.91 9.51 15.79
N LEU A 135 3.22 9.66 15.63
CA LEU A 135 4.16 8.62 15.22
C LEU A 135 5.04 8.20 16.39
N CYS A 136 5.35 6.91 16.48
CA CYS A 136 6.27 6.35 17.45
C CYS A 136 7.60 6.05 16.78
N PHE A 137 8.68 6.60 17.33
CA PHE A 137 10.03 6.52 16.79
C PHE A 137 10.84 5.56 17.67
N SER A 138 11.60 4.65 17.07
CA SER A 138 12.53 3.80 17.80
C SER A 138 13.82 4.53 18.10
N SER A 139 14.64 3.95 18.98
CA SER A 139 16.02 4.42 19.18
C SER A 139 16.79 4.42 17.86
N LEU A 140 17.61 5.45 17.68
CA LEU A 140 18.47 5.61 16.51
C LEU A 140 19.59 4.56 16.55
N GLU A 141 19.69 3.76 15.50
CA GLU A 141 20.77 2.80 15.34
C GLU A 141 22.08 3.51 14.89
N PRO A 142 23.26 2.97 15.23
CA PRO A 142 24.55 3.53 14.79
C PRO A 142 24.69 3.66 13.27
N SER A 143 23.93 2.88 12.50
CA SER A 143 23.86 2.97 11.03
C SER A 143 23.07 4.18 10.52
N GLY A 144 22.50 5.01 11.40
CA GLY A 144 21.63 6.12 11.03
C GLY A 144 20.21 5.67 10.66
N ARG A 145 19.80 4.48 11.09
CA ARG A 145 18.48 3.89 10.78
C ARG A 145 17.57 3.89 12.00
N ILE A 146 16.29 3.98 11.74
CA ILE A 146 15.26 4.10 12.77
C ILE A 146 13.95 3.49 12.26
N TYR A 147 13.24 2.78 13.12
CA TYR A 147 11.87 2.35 12.84
C TYR A 147 10.88 3.42 13.28
N VAL A 148 9.90 3.69 12.42
CA VAL A 148 8.79 4.60 12.71
C VAL A 148 7.49 3.85 12.57
N GLU A 149 6.65 3.93 13.58
CA GLU A 149 5.36 3.27 13.62
C GLU A 149 4.23 4.31 13.69
N GLY A 150 3.16 4.07 12.92
CA GLY A 150 1.94 4.85 13.03
C GLY A 150 1.01 4.68 11.83
N SER A 151 -0.02 5.53 11.74
CA SER A 151 -0.97 5.46 10.63
C SER A 151 -0.29 5.74 9.28
N LEU A 152 -0.77 5.10 8.22
CA LEU A 152 -0.25 5.32 6.85
C LEU A 152 -0.29 6.81 6.46
N LEU A 153 -1.32 7.54 6.88
CA LEU A 153 -1.45 8.97 6.59
C LEU A 153 -0.36 9.79 7.31
N ALA A 154 -0.06 9.48 8.56
CA ALA A 154 0.99 10.14 9.32
C ALA A 154 2.38 9.83 8.73
N LEU A 155 2.62 8.57 8.32
CA LEU A 155 3.86 8.18 7.64
C LEU A 155 4.03 8.85 6.27
N LYS A 156 2.94 9.01 5.49
CA LYS A 156 2.98 9.78 4.24
C LYS A 156 3.34 11.25 4.48
N LYS A 157 2.79 11.87 5.52
CA LYS A 157 3.15 13.26 5.89
C LYS A 157 4.61 13.39 6.31
N LEU A 158 5.11 12.43 7.10
CA LEU A 158 6.52 12.36 7.49
C LEU A 158 7.43 12.24 6.26
N HIS A 159 7.07 11.37 5.31
CA HIS A 159 7.80 11.21 4.04
C HIS A 159 7.93 12.54 3.27
N GLU A 160 6.82 13.27 3.06
CA GLU A 160 6.85 14.55 2.36
C GLU A 160 7.68 15.62 3.09
N SER A 161 7.62 15.66 4.43
CA SER A 161 8.45 16.57 5.25
C SER A 161 9.95 16.27 5.06
N LEU A 162 10.34 15.00 5.16
CA LEU A 162 11.73 14.56 4.98
C LEU A 162 12.24 14.81 3.56
N LEU A 163 11.40 14.58 2.55
CA LEU A 163 11.73 14.85 1.15
C LEU A 163 11.99 16.34 0.93
N THR A 164 11.15 17.20 1.50
CA THR A 164 11.31 18.66 1.42
C THR A 164 12.60 19.11 2.10
N LYS A 165 12.90 18.57 3.30
CA LYS A 165 14.16 18.85 4.00
C LYS A 165 15.35 18.39 3.15
N ALA A 166 15.34 17.18 2.59
CA ALA A 166 16.41 16.68 1.73
C ALA A 166 16.64 17.54 0.47
N LEU A 167 15.58 18.00 -0.19
CA LEU A 167 15.68 18.88 -1.36
C LEU A 167 16.27 20.25 -1.00
N SER A 168 15.90 20.82 0.14
CA SER A 168 16.45 22.09 0.62
C SER A 168 17.97 22.02 0.88
N LEU A 169 18.46 20.86 1.34
CA LEU A 169 19.89 20.62 1.55
C LEU A 169 20.66 20.57 0.24
N LEU A 170 20.06 19.95 -0.79
CA LEU A 170 20.65 19.87 -2.11
C LEU A 170 20.77 21.25 -2.75
N GLU A 171 19.76 22.11 -2.63
CA GLU A 171 19.80 23.49 -3.11
C GLU A 171 20.86 24.32 -2.38
N ARG A 172 20.99 24.14 -1.06
CA ARG A 172 22.02 24.83 -0.27
C ARG A 172 23.44 24.43 -0.72
N SER A 173 23.66 23.14 -1.03
CA SER A 173 24.95 22.65 -1.55
C SER A 173 25.32 23.27 -2.91
N ARG A 174 24.33 23.52 -3.79
CA ARG A 174 24.53 24.18 -5.10
C ARG A 174 24.88 25.66 -4.98
N ASN A 175 24.43 26.31 -3.90
CA ASN A 175 24.72 27.71 -3.64
C ASN A 175 26.15 27.91 -3.10
N PHE A 176 26.70 26.94 -2.38
CA PHE A 176 28.13 26.93 -2.03
C PHE A 176 29.05 26.73 -3.25
N SER A 177 28.61 25.98 -4.27
CA SER A 177 29.40 25.76 -5.50
C SER A 177 29.47 26.99 -6.42
N LYS A 178 28.61 27.99 -6.21
CA LYS A 178 28.66 29.26 -6.97
C LYS A 178 29.44 30.37 -6.26
N ALA A 179 29.63 30.27 -4.94
CA ALA A 179 30.37 31.27 -4.15
C ALA A 179 31.90 31.03 -4.10
N GLY A 180 32.37 29.84 -4.50
CA GLY A 180 33.78 29.44 -4.34
C GLY A 180 34.72 29.64 -5.55
N ARG A 181 34.33 30.35 -6.61
CA ARG A 181 35.24 30.60 -7.75
C ARG A 181 35.92 31.96 -7.65
N LYS A 182 36.93 32.05 -6.79
CA LYS A 182 38.03 33.02 -6.96
C LYS A 182 39.34 32.49 -6.37
N TRP A 183 40.28 32.20 -7.28
CA TRP A 183 41.74 32.00 -7.11
C TRP A 183 42.18 30.70 -6.39
N ASN A 184 43.22 29.95 -6.78
CA ASN A 184 44.28 30.08 -7.79
C ASN A 184 44.81 28.70 -8.22
N THR A 185 45.46 28.69 -9.39
CA THR A 185 46.26 27.67 -10.05
C THR A 185 47.22 26.88 -9.15
N GLN A 186 47.15 25.54 -9.18
CA GLN A 186 48.25 24.58 -9.45
C GLN A 186 47.84 23.14 -9.06
N SER A 187 48.14 22.19 -9.95
CA SER A 187 48.19 20.74 -9.70
C SER A 187 49.68 20.31 -9.78
N PRO A 188 50.17 19.13 -9.31
CA PRO A 188 49.45 17.85 -9.31
C PRO A 188 49.78 16.82 -8.18
N GLN A 189 49.08 15.66 -8.26
CA GLN A 189 49.42 14.30 -7.77
C GLN A 189 49.31 13.96 -6.26
N LYS A 190 48.36 13.07 -5.93
CA LYS A 190 48.60 11.67 -5.49
C LYS A 190 47.27 10.95 -5.24
N LEU A 191 47.11 9.77 -5.86
CA LEU A 191 46.05 8.79 -5.56
C LEU A 191 46.31 8.16 -4.16
N PRO A 192 45.28 7.63 -3.47
CA PRO A 192 44.97 6.23 -3.71
C PRO A 192 43.46 5.90 -3.79
N GLU A 193 43.19 4.87 -4.57
CA GLU A 193 41.94 4.12 -4.64
C GLU A 193 41.41 3.77 -3.25
N LYS A 194 40.13 4.08 -2.99
CA LYS A 194 39.36 3.35 -1.98
C LYS A 194 37.86 3.37 -2.28
N ASN A 195 37.36 2.18 -2.63
CA ASN A 195 35.96 1.72 -2.62
C ASN A 195 34.90 2.55 -3.35
N ALA A 196 34.86 2.35 -4.66
CA ALA A 196 33.71 2.65 -5.50
C ALA A 196 32.56 1.64 -5.29
N ASN A 197 31.92 1.62 -4.10
CA ASN A 197 30.74 0.77 -3.87
C ASN A 197 29.58 1.47 -3.12
N SER A 198 29.68 2.76 -2.77
CA SER A 198 28.62 3.47 -2.03
C SER A 198 27.63 4.24 -2.92
N VAL A 199 27.97 4.47 -4.20
CA VAL A 199 27.15 5.28 -5.13
C VAL A 199 26.03 4.47 -5.80
N ALA A 200 26.06 3.14 -5.70
CA ALA A 200 25.07 2.26 -6.32
C ALA A 200 23.77 2.12 -5.50
N THR A 201 23.85 2.26 -4.17
CA THR A 201 22.73 1.99 -3.26
C THR A 201 21.74 3.16 -3.13
N LEU A 202 22.16 4.37 -3.51
CA LEU A 202 21.32 5.58 -3.53
C LEU A 202 20.38 5.66 -4.75
N LYS A 203 20.47 4.72 -5.71
CA LYS A 203 19.63 4.73 -6.92
C LYS A 203 18.26 4.08 -6.76
N THR A 204 17.99 3.43 -5.63
CA THR A 204 16.86 2.49 -5.53
C THR A 204 15.65 3.00 -4.75
N LEU A 205 15.69 4.21 -4.16
CA LEU A 205 14.57 4.73 -3.35
C LEU A 205 14.22 6.21 -3.58
N ILE A 206 14.75 6.83 -4.63
CA ILE A 206 14.29 8.15 -5.09
C ILE A 206 13.23 7.93 -6.18
N PRO A 207 12.10 8.66 -6.22
CA PRO A 207 11.68 9.18 -7.51
C PRO A 207 12.77 10.17 -7.93
N VAL A 208 13.83 9.66 -8.57
CA VAL A 208 14.97 10.43 -9.07
C VAL A 208 14.43 11.66 -9.80
N SER A 209 14.50 12.82 -9.14
CA SER A 209 14.29 14.13 -9.76
C SER A 209 15.60 14.92 -9.85
N VAL A 210 16.74 14.23 -9.85
CA VAL A 210 18.00 14.76 -10.40
C VAL A 210 18.58 13.72 -11.35
N GLY A 211 17.88 13.57 -12.47
CA GLY A 211 18.26 12.68 -13.56
C GLY A 211 17.18 12.70 -14.62
N ASN A 212 17.10 13.81 -15.37
CA ASN A 212 16.19 14.04 -16.49
C ASN A 212 14.72 14.32 -16.11
N ARG A 213 14.17 15.47 -16.56
CA ARG A 213 12.83 15.99 -16.19
C ARG A 213 11.64 15.11 -16.60
N GLU A 214 11.92 13.97 -17.24
CA GLU A 214 10.95 13.22 -18.02
C GLU A 214 10.95 11.73 -17.67
N THR A 215 11.51 11.32 -16.52
CA THR A 215 11.58 9.89 -16.12
C THR A 215 10.58 9.58 -14.98
N LEU A 216 9.95 8.41 -15.02
CA LEU A 216 9.11 7.84 -13.96
C LEU A 216 9.51 6.39 -13.70
N VAL A 217 9.53 5.99 -12.43
CA VAL A 217 9.71 4.61 -12.00
C VAL A 217 8.40 4.14 -11.38
N LEU A 218 7.88 3.02 -11.89
CA LEU A 218 6.56 2.48 -11.53
C LEU A 218 6.71 1.02 -11.15
N ASP A 219 5.82 0.52 -10.29
CA ASP A 219 5.63 -0.92 -10.14
C ASP A 219 5.21 -1.52 -11.49
N THR A 220 5.76 -2.68 -11.83
CA THR A 220 5.57 -3.31 -13.14
C THR A 220 4.14 -3.77 -13.35
N ASP A 221 3.47 -4.29 -12.32
CA ASP A 221 2.07 -4.70 -12.43
C ASP A 221 1.15 -3.49 -12.62
N ILE A 222 1.45 -2.38 -11.91
CA ILE A 222 0.74 -1.11 -12.08
C ILE A 222 0.98 -0.53 -13.48
N TYR A 223 2.22 -0.56 -13.97
CA TYR A 223 2.54 -0.08 -15.31
C TYR A 223 1.83 -0.90 -16.40
N LEU A 224 1.85 -2.23 -16.29
CA LEU A 224 1.16 -3.11 -17.22
C LEU A 224 -0.35 -2.88 -17.19
N TYR A 225 -0.93 -2.69 -16.01
CA TYR A 225 -2.35 -2.34 -15.89
C TYR A 225 -2.66 -1.00 -16.54
N LEU A 226 -1.86 0.02 -16.26
CA LEU A 226 -2.00 1.35 -16.84
C LEU A 226 -1.95 1.29 -18.37
N LYS A 227 -0.98 0.56 -18.93
CA LYS A 227 -0.79 0.39 -20.38
C LYS A 227 -1.93 -0.37 -21.06
N GLN A 228 -2.47 -1.42 -20.43
CA GLN A 228 -3.41 -2.33 -21.08
C GLN A 228 -4.89 -2.06 -20.76
N LYS A 229 -5.18 -1.48 -19.59
CA LYS A 229 -6.55 -1.37 -19.06
C LYS A 229 -7.01 0.07 -18.85
N CYS A 230 -6.10 1.05 -18.84
CA CYS A 230 -6.44 2.45 -18.60
C CYS A 230 -6.52 3.23 -19.92
N GLU A 231 -7.72 3.51 -20.41
CA GLU A 231 -7.90 4.34 -21.61
C GLU A 231 -7.37 5.78 -21.43
N LEU A 232 -7.39 6.29 -20.20
CA LEU A 232 -6.88 7.62 -19.86
C LEU A 232 -5.36 7.72 -20.06
N TYR A 233 -4.64 6.60 -19.94
CA TYR A 233 -3.21 6.56 -20.24
C TYR A 233 -2.95 6.86 -21.72
N GLU A 234 -3.54 6.09 -22.63
CA GLU A 234 -3.42 6.29 -24.08
C GLU A 234 -3.92 7.67 -24.52
N ASN A 235 -5.01 8.15 -23.93
CA ASN A 235 -5.51 9.49 -24.18
C ASN A 235 -4.53 10.58 -23.73
N THR A 236 -3.82 10.37 -22.62
CA THR A 236 -2.78 11.29 -22.15
C THR A 236 -1.59 11.29 -23.11
N LEU A 237 -1.14 10.12 -23.59
CA LEU A 237 -0.04 10.04 -24.57
C LEU A 237 -0.39 10.75 -25.88
N ARG A 238 -1.60 10.53 -26.41
CA ARG A 238 -2.09 11.20 -27.63
C ARG A 238 -2.27 12.70 -27.44
N ARG A 239 -2.88 13.12 -26.32
CA ARG A 239 -3.16 14.55 -26.06
C ARG A 239 -1.90 15.40 -25.94
N PHE A 240 -0.83 14.83 -25.40
CA PHE A 240 0.43 15.55 -25.15
C PHE A 240 1.55 15.15 -26.13
N CYS A 241 1.26 14.33 -27.14
CA CYS A 241 2.23 13.83 -28.12
C CYS A 241 3.52 13.29 -27.48
N ILE A 242 3.37 12.40 -26.50
CA ILE A 242 4.49 11.90 -25.69
C ILE A 242 4.98 10.56 -26.25
N HIS A 243 6.28 10.48 -26.52
CA HIS A 243 6.96 9.23 -26.81
C HIS A 243 7.45 8.59 -25.51
N ILE A 244 7.16 7.31 -25.29
CA ILE A 244 7.62 6.56 -24.11
C ILE A 244 8.71 5.56 -24.51
N GLN A 245 9.79 5.57 -23.74
CA GLN A 245 10.78 4.49 -23.73
C GLN A 245 10.73 3.77 -22.39
N GLU A 246 10.24 2.54 -22.40
CA GLU A 246 10.18 1.67 -21.21
C GLU A 246 11.45 0.84 -21.04
N ARG A 247 11.85 0.62 -19.79
CA ARG A 247 12.84 -0.36 -19.37
C ARG A 247 12.32 -1.12 -18.16
N VAL A 248 12.07 -2.41 -18.35
CA VAL A 248 11.62 -3.30 -17.27
C VAL A 248 12.84 -3.83 -16.52
N SER A 249 12.80 -3.73 -15.19
CA SER A 249 13.85 -4.20 -14.28
C SER A 249 13.19 -4.94 -13.11
N GLY A 250 12.84 -6.20 -13.34
CA GLY A 250 12.18 -7.03 -12.34
C GLY A 250 10.79 -6.50 -11.98
N GLU A 251 10.60 -6.15 -10.70
CA GLU A 251 9.33 -5.64 -10.18
C GLU A 251 9.09 -4.16 -10.52
N LEU A 252 10.09 -3.45 -11.03
CA LEU A 252 9.99 -2.04 -11.38
C LEU A 252 10.11 -1.82 -12.89
N THR A 253 9.29 -0.92 -13.43
CA THR A 253 9.40 -0.43 -14.80
C THR A 253 9.74 1.05 -14.80
N THR A 254 10.84 1.40 -15.46
CA THR A 254 11.24 2.79 -15.66
C THR A 254 10.77 3.25 -17.04
N ILE A 255 9.99 4.33 -17.08
CA ILE A 255 9.54 4.96 -18.33
C ILE A 255 10.20 6.32 -18.49
N HIS A 256 10.73 6.57 -19.68
CA HIS A 256 11.24 7.87 -20.11
C HIS A 256 10.25 8.46 -21.08
N LEU A 257 9.65 9.58 -20.70
CA LEU A 257 8.74 10.37 -21.51
C LEU A 257 9.60 11.32 -22.34
N ARG A 258 9.26 11.57 -23.60
CA ARG A 258 9.90 12.58 -24.44
C ARG A 258 8.82 13.30 -25.24
N ASP A 259 8.98 14.61 -25.40
CA ASP A 259 8.16 15.38 -26.33
C ASP A 259 8.41 14.89 -27.77
N ALA A 260 7.35 14.74 -28.57
CA ALA A 260 7.52 14.51 -30.00
C ALA A 260 8.25 15.70 -30.65
N GLN A 261 9.23 15.41 -31.50
CA GLN A 261 10.11 16.41 -32.13
C GLN A 261 9.37 17.39 -33.05
N ASP A 262 8.16 17.04 -33.52
CA ASP A 262 7.32 17.90 -34.35
C ASP A 262 6.04 18.32 -33.62
N GLY A 263 5.90 19.61 -33.35
CA GLY A 263 4.63 20.25 -32.99
C GLY A 263 4.22 20.23 -31.50
N SER A 264 4.99 19.61 -30.60
CA SER A 264 4.65 19.61 -29.18
C SER A 264 4.98 20.95 -28.50
N LYS A 265 4.04 21.47 -27.69
CA LYS A 265 4.30 22.66 -26.86
C LYS A 265 5.39 22.31 -25.84
N PRO A 266 6.35 23.21 -25.54
CA PRO A 266 7.37 22.94 -24.53
C PRO A 266 6.72 22.59 -23.18
N GLY A 267 7.19 21.51 -22.56
CA GLY A 267 6.67 21.03 -21.27
C GLY A 267 5.41 20.16 -21.37
N SER A 268 5.13 19.56 -22.51
CA SER A 268 4.01 18.60 -22.66
C SER A 268 4.33 17.26 -21.99
N ALA A 269 5.57 16.78 -22.12
CA ALA A 269 6.09 15.61 -21.41
C ALA A 269 5.97 15.78 -19.89
N GLN A 270 6.25 16.98 -19.36
CA GLN A 270 6.12 17.26 -17.93
C GLN A 270 4.67 17.25 -17.44
N ARG A 271 3.72 17.76 -18.25
CA ARG A 271 2.28 17.73 -17.92
C ARG A 271 1.70 16.31 -18.02
N GLY A 272 2.04 15.57 -19.06
CA GLY A 272 1.63 14.17 -19.18
C GLY A 272 2.26 13.30 -18.09
N ARG A 273 3.51 13.58 -17.67
CA ARG A 273 4.14 12.94 -16.51
C ARG A 273 3.32 13.14 -15.24
N GLN A 274 2.87 14.36 -14.96
CA GLN A 274 2.03 14.63 -13.78
C GLN A 274 0.71 13.86 -13.81
N LEU A 275 0.04 13.82 -14.96
CA LEU A 275 -1.21 13.06 -15.11
C LEU A 275 -1.00 11.55 -15.00
N ILE A 276 0.06 11.01 -15.59
CA ILE A 276 0.43 9.60 -15.44
C ILE A 276 0.73 9.28 -13.97
N GLN A 277 1.38 10.19 -13.25
CA GLN A 277 1.66 10.04 -11.83
C GLN A 277 0.37 10.04 -10.99
N GLU A 278 -0.57 10.94 -11.26
CA GLU A 278 -1.89 10.98 -10.60
C GLU A 278 -2.70 9.70 -10.88
N LEU A 279 -2.74 9.25 -12.14
CA LEU A 279 -3.38 7.98 -12.52
C LEU A 279 -2.77 6.80 -11.76
N THR A 280 -1.44 6.74 -11.69
CA THR A 280 -0.72 5.69 -10.96
C THR A 280 -1.09 5.70 -9.48
N GLN A 281 -1.14 6.88 -8.84
CA GLN A 281 -1.50 7.00 -7.43
C GLN A 281 -2.92 6.49 -7.15
N ASN A 282 -3.87 6.80 -8.03
CA ASN A 282 -5.24 6.29 -7.91
C ASN A 282 -5.29 4.76 -8.08
N LEU A 283 -4.57 4.22 -9.06
CA LEU A 283 -4.48 2.78 -9.29
C LEU A 283 -3.83 2.03 -8.13
N LEU A 284 -2.82 2.61 -7.47
CA LEU A 284 -2.20 2.01 -6.28
C LEU A 284 -3.16 1.84 -5.10
N LEU A 285 -4.21 2.68 -5.02
CA LEU A 285 -5.24 2.59 -3.99
C LEU A 285 -6.36 1.61 -4.38
N GLU A 286 -6.70 1.55 -5.66
CA GLU A 286 -7.80 0.74 -6.19
C GLU A 286 -7.41 -0.73 -6.42
N LEU A 287 -6.22 -0.97 -6.96
CA LEU A 287 -5.84 -2.27 -7.48
C LEU A 287 -5.42 -3.24 -6.38
N ARG A 288 -5.79 -4.50 -6.58
CA ARG A 288 -5.38 -5.67 -5.81
C ARG A 288 -4.80 -6.69 -6.77
N LYS A 289 -3.83 -7.45 -6.25
CA LYS A 289 -3.17 -8.55 -6.95
C LYS A 289 -3.51 -9.86 -6.25
N GLU A 290 -3.95 -10.82 -7.02
CA GLU A 290 -4.18 -12.21 -6.60
C GLU A 290 -3.37 -13.14 -7.50
N THR A 291 -2.83 -14.22 -6.94
CA THR A 291 -1.95 -15.13 -7.67
C THR A 291 -2.43 -16.57 -7.58
N PHE A 292 -2.48 -17.25 -8.71
CA PHE A 292 -2.59 -18.70 -8.79
C PHE A 292 -1.21 -19.32 -8.97
N ILE A 293 -0.80 -20.18 -8.05
CA ILE A 293 0.46 -20.91 -8.17
C ILE A 293 0.29 -22.09 -9.14
N LEU A 294 1.17 -22.16 -10.14
CA LEU A 294 1.23 -23.24 -11.13
C LEU A 294 2.35 -24.24 -10.83
N GLU A 295 3.26 -23.91 -9.93
CA GLU A 295 4.29 -24.82 -9.45
C GLU A 295 3.67 -26.06 -8.80
N GLY A 296 4.17 -27.24 -9.17
CA GLY A 296 3.60 -28.53 -8.74
C GLY A 296 2.33 -28.98 -9.48
N LYS A 297 1.75 -28.16 -10.39
CA LYS A 297 0.56 -28.54 -11.17
C LYS A 297 0.90 -29.31 -12.44
N THR A 298 0.04 -30.28 -12.79
CA THR A 298 0.13 -31.02 -14.05
C THR A 298 -0.07 -30.10 -15.26
N LYS A 299 0.39 -30.53 -16.44
CA LYS A 299 0.19 -29.76 -17.69
C LYS A 299 -1.30 -29.53 -18.00
N ARG A 300 -2.17 -30.50 -17.66
CA ARG A 300 -3.62 -30.39 -17.83
C ARG A 300 -4.19 -29.27 -16.94
N GLU A 301 -3.92 -29.30 -15.63
CA GLU A 301 -4.41 -28.28 -14.70
C GLU A 301 -3.92 -26.86 -15.06
N ARG A 302 -2.66 -26.73 -15.52
CA ARG A 302 -2.13 -25.45 -15.99
C ARG A 302 -2.90 -24.92 -17.21
N ASN A 303 -3.24 -25.79 -18.15
CA ASN A 303 -4.05 -25.44 -19.31
C ASN A 303 -5.48 -25.07 -18.91
N ASP A 304 -6.08 -25.83 -18.00
CA ASP A 304 -7.46 -25.59 -17.53
C ASP A 304 -7.57 -24.23 -16.83
N LEU A 305 -6.64 -23.91 -15.94
CA LEU A 305 -6.56 -22.59 -15.28
C LEU A 305 -6.35 -21.46 -16.29
N THR A 306 -5.43 -21.63 -17.24
CA THR A 306 -5.15 -20.61 -18.26
C THR A 306 -6.38 -20.37 -19.15
N GLN A 307 -7.09 -21.44 -19.53
CA GLN A 307 -8.28 -21.36 -20.35
C GLN A 307 -9.46 -20.71 -19.60
N ALA A 308 -9.67 -21.09 -18.34
CA ALA A 308 -10.70 -20.48 -17.49
C ALA A 308 -10.45 -18.96 -17.34
N CYS A 309 -9.21 -18.55 -17.08
CA CYS A 309 -8.84 -17.14 -17.01
C CYS A 309 -9.14 -16.42 -18.34
N LYS A 310 -8.77 -17.00 -19.49
CA LYS A 310 -9.03 -16.40 -20.81
C LYS A 310 -10.51 -16.18 -21.09
N LEU A 311 -11.36 -17.16 -20.76
CA LEU A 311 -12.81 -17.06 -20.96
C LEU A 311 -13.39 -15.92 -20.10
N LEU A 312 -12.92 -15.79 -18.86
CA LEU A 312 -13.40 -14.79 -17.91
C LEU A 312 -12.93 -13.37 -18.21
N CYS A 313 -11.85 -13.17 -18.96
CA CYS A 313 -11.39 -11.84 -19.37
C CYS A 313 -12.48 -11.03 -20.10
N SER A 314 -13.38 -11.70 -20.85
CA SER A 314 -14.51 -11.06 -21.53
C SER A 314 -15.57 -10.51 -20.55
N LYS A 315 -15.80 -11.23 -19.45
CA LYS A 315 -16.76 -10.86 -18.40
C LYS A 315 -16.20 -9.81 -17.45
N TYR A 316 -14.89 -9.78 -17.26
CA TYR A 316 -14.19 -8.86 -16.38
C TYR A 316 -13.16 -8.02 -17.17
N PRO A 317 -13.61 -7.07 -18.00
CA PRO A 317 -12.73 -6.34 -18.92
C PRO A 317 -11.65 -5.52 -18.20
N LYS A 318 -11.95 -5.08 -16.97
CA LYS A 318 -11.02 -4.32 -16.11
C LYS A 318 -10.02 -5.19 -15.35
N VAL A 319 -10.11 -6.52 -15.45
CA VAL A 319 -9.12 -7.41 -14.84
C VAL A 319 -7.99 -7.67 -15.83
N LEU A 320 -6.76 -7.40 -15.39
CA LEU A 320 -5.55 -7.78 -16.09
C LEU A 320 -5.11 -9.17 -15.62
N VAL A 321 -4.78 -10.04 -16.57
CA VAL A 321 -4.27 -11.39 -16.30
C VAL A 321 -2.90 -11.54 -16.92
N ASN A 322 -1.89 -11.76 -16.09
CA ASN A 322 -0.51 -12.00 -16.50
C ASN A 322 -0.17 -13.48 -16.24
N VAL A 323 0.11 -14.23 -17.29
CA VAL A 323 0.43 -15.67 -17.21
C VAL A 323 1.95 -15.85 -17.29
N TYR A 324 2.54 -16.45 -16.25
CA TYR A 324 3.95 -16.80 -16.16
C TYR A 324 4.12 -18.32 -16.14
N SER A 325 5.38 -18.80 -16.21
CA SER A 325 5.69 -20.22 -16.18
C SER A 325 5.30 -20.90 -14.86
N THR A 326 5.43 -20.20 -13.73
CA THR A 326 5.20 -20.73 -12.38
C THR A 326 3.94 -20.19 -11.70
N ARG A 327 3.29 -19.16 -12.28
CA ARG A 327 2.13 -18.51 -11.66
C ARG A 327 1.25 -17.78 -12.67
N ILE A 328 0.01 -17.48 -12.27
CA ILE A 328 -0.89 -16.56 -12.98
C ILE A 328 -1.23 -15.44 -12.01
N ASP A 329 -0.91 -14.20 -12.38
CA ASP A 329 -1.22 -13.01 -11.60
C ASP A 329 -2.46 -12.33 -12.18
N ILE A 330 -3.38 -11.91 -11.29
CA ILE A 330 -4.65 -11.29 -11.61
C ILE A 330 -4.72 -9.97 -10.89
N ILE A 331 -4.86 -8.89 -11.64
CA ILE A 331 -4.78 -7.52 -11.14
C ILE A 331 -6.04 -6.76 -11.52
N GLY A 332 -6.67 -6.09 -10.56
CA GLY A 332 -7.92 -5.36 -10.76
C GLY A 332 -8.47 -4.83 -9.44
N SER A 333 -9.70 -4.32 -9.43
CA SER A 333 -10.36 -3.91 -8.18
C SER A 333 -10.50 -5.10 -7.21
N SER A 334 -10.60 -4.84 -5.90
CA SER A 334 -10.78 -5.89 -4.89
C SER A 334 -12.00 -6.78 -5.16
N SER A 335 -13.09 -6.19 -5.63
CA SER A 335 -14.33 -6.89 -5.95
C SER A 335 -14.19 -7.73 -7.22
N ASP A 336 -13.65 -7.17 -8.30
CA ASP A 336 -13.51 -7.88 -9.57
C ASP A 336 -12.50 -9.03 -9.45
N THR A 337 -11.36 -8.79 -8.79
CA THR A 337 -10.33 -9.83 -8.58
C THR A 337 -10.86 -10.98 -7.73
N TYR A 338 -11.61 -10.70 -6.66
CA TYR A 338 -12.23 -11.72 -5.82
C TYR A 338 -13.25 -12.56 -6.60
N LEU A 339 -14.16 -11.92 -7.34
CA LEU A 339 -15.18 -12.63 -8.12
C LEU A 339 -14.56 -13.43 -9.25
N PHE A 340 -13.58 -12.86 -9.96
CA PHE A 340 -12.83 -13.53 -11.01
C PHE A 340 -12.15 -14.79 -10.46
N LYS A 341 -11.42 -14.66 -9.35
CA LYS A 341 -10.74 -15.78 -8.70
C LYS A 341 -11.72 -16.88 -8.29
N LYS A 342 -12.83 -16.53 -7.64
CA LYS A 342 -13.87 -17.47 -7.23
C LYS A 342 -14.45 -18.23 -8.42
N GLU A 343 -14.66 -17.55 -9.54
CA GLU A 343 -15.23 -18.13 -10.75
C GLU A 343 -14.24 -19.06 -11.47
N VAL A 344 -12.95 -18.70 -11.54
CA VAL A 344 -11.89 -19.59 -12.05
C VAL A 344 -11.84 -20.88 -11.24
N VAL A 345 -11.87 -20.77 -9.91
CA VAL A 345 -11.85 -21.91 -8.98
C VAL A 345 -13.08 -22.80 -9.19
N ARG A 346 -14.26 -22.19 -9.39
CA ARG A 346 -15.51 -22.90 -9.69
C ARG A 346 -15.44 -23.69 -11.01
N GLN A 347 -14.85 -23.12 -12.06
CA GLN A 347 -14.76 -23.75 -13.39
C GLN A 347 -13.69 -24.85 -13.45
N THR A 348 -12.65 -24.75 -12.63
CA THR A 348 -11.52 -25.70 -12.62
C THR A 348 -11.63 -26.77 -11.54
N GLY A 349 -12.65 -26.71 -10.68
CA GLY A 349 -12.87 -27.70 -9.62
C GLY A 349 -11.80 -27.69 -8.52
N HIS A 350 -10.93 -26.69 -8.46
CA HIS A 350 -9.93 -26.56 -7.41
C HIS A 350 -10.60 -26.16 -6.09
N VAL A 351 -10.18 -26.74 -4.96
CA VAL A 351 -10.63 -26.34 -3.61
C VAL A 351 -9.74 -25.19 -3.13
N LEU A 352 -10.34 -24.18 -2.49
CA LEU A 352 -9.63 -23.13 -1.75
C LEU A 352 -8.85 -23.78 -0.59
N TYR A 353 -7.61 -24.20 -0.82
CA TYR A 353 -6.73 -24.55 0.29
C TYR A 353 -6.09 -23.29 0.86
N ALA A 354 -6.46 -23.04 2.12
CA ALA A 354 -5.75 -22.21 3.06
C ALA A 354 -4.28 -22.66 3.21
N MET A 355 -3.48 -21.75 3.76
CA MET A 355 -2.07 -21.85 4.14
C MET A 355 -1.56 -23.26 4.54
N PRO A 356 -0.25 -23.53 4.32
CA PRO A 356 0.35 -24.85 4.54
C PRO A 356 0.23 -25.29 5.99
N LYS A 357 -0.19 -26.55 6.19
CA LYS A 357 0.01 -27.25 7.47
C LYS A 357 1.51 -27.37 7.69
N SER A 358 2.04 -26.64 8.67
CA SER A 358 3.34 -26.92 9.26
C SER A 358 3.29 -28.29 9.94
N ASP A 359 4.34 -29.05 9.69
CA ASP A 359 4.60 -30.40 10.19
C ASP A 359 4.36 -30.54 11.70
N LEU A 360 3.37 -31.36 12.09
CA LEU A 360 3.52 -32.17 13.30
C LEU A 360 4.19 -33.47 12.84
N LYS A 361 5.50 -33.57 13.05
CA LYS A 361 6.13 -34.87 13.20
C LYS A 361 5.83 -35.35 14.60
N ASP A 362 4.99 -36.38 14.67
CA ASP A 362 5.06 -37.41 15.69
C ASP A 362 6.52 -37.89 15.79
N THR A 363 7.12 -37.68 16.94
CA THR A 363 8.15 -38.59 17.45
C THR A 363 7.64 -39.08 18.79
N GLY A 364 6.88 -40.17 18.76
CA GLY A 364 6.84 -41.08 19.88
C GLY A 364 8.08 -41.96 19.80
N ILE A 365 9.02 -41.73 20.73
CA ILE A 365 9.58 -42.74 21.65
C ILE A 365 9.74 -42.02 22.98
#